data_AF-V8QMH9-F1
#
_entry.id   AF-V8QMH9-F1
#
_cell.length_a   1.000
_cell.length_b   1.000
_cell.length_c   1.000
_cell.angle_alpha   90.00
_cell.angle_beta   90.00
_cell.angle_gamma   90.00
#
_symmetry.space_group_name_H-M   'P 1'
#
loop_
_entity.id
_entity.type
_entity.pdbx_description
1 polymer ?
#
loop_
_entity_poly.entity_id
_entity_poly.type
_entity_poly.pdbx_seq_one_letter_code
_entity_poly.pdbx_strand_id
1 'polypeptide(L)'
;MKMTSPLLFSLLIALPGVAAAESNHQQEARAINEAKVTLAQAVQTAESETGAKAVEVDFDREKNVWGYEVTTLKPGTKYELFIDASTGEVISRKEEQKQ
;
A
#
# COMPACT_ATOMS: atom_id res chain seq x y z
N MET A 1 24.15 -5.52 -5.05
CA MET A 1 23.52 -4.91 -6.24
C MET A 1 22.67 -3.75 -5.73
N LYS A 2 23.06 -2.49 -5.99
CA LYS A 2 22.41 -1.31 -5.40
C LYS A 2 21.29 -0.84 -6.34
N MET A 3 20.04 -1.17 -6.03
CA MET A 3 18.89 -0.57 -6.71
C MET A 3 18.48 0.67 -5.95
N THR A 4 19.12 1.79 -6.26
CA THR A 4 18.62 3.12 -5.90
C THR A 4 17.50 3.46 -6.87
N SER A 5 16.24 3.22 -6.50
CA SER A 5 15.09 3.75 -7.24
C SER A 5 15.01 5.26 -7.00
N PRO A 6 15.15 6.10 -8.03
CA PRO A 6 14.88 7.53 -7.88
C PRO A 6 13.37 7.71 -7.75
N LEU A 7 12.91 8.07 -6.54
CA LEU A 7 11.54 8.54 -6.31
C LEU A 7 11.36 9.87 -7.06
N LEU A 8 10.82 9.79 -8.27
CA LEU A 8 10.35 10.94 -9.04
C LEU A 8 9.07 11.46 -8.40
N PHE A 9 9.20 12.38 -7.44
CA PHE A 9 8.11 13.27 -7.01
C PHE A 9 7.74 14.18 -8.19
N SER A 10 6.86 13.70 -9.07
CA SER A 10 6.34 14.49 -10.17
C SER A 10 5.29 15.46 -9.64
N LEU A 11 5.72 16.69 -9.37
CA LEU A 11 4.85 17.83 -9.16
C LEU A 11 4.21 18.20 -10.51
N LEU A 12 2.89 18.02 -10.65
CA LEU A 12 2.16 18.46 -11.85
C LEU A 12 0.94 19.34 -11.50
N ILE A 13 0.84 20.40 -12.30
CA ILE A 13 0.10 21.65 -12.13
C ILE A 13 -1.42 21.47 -12.37
N ALA A 14 -2.24 22.16 -11.58
CA ALA A 14 -3.70 22.15 -11.68
C ALA A 14 -4.22 23.03 -12.84
N LEU A 15 -5.14 22.48 -13.65
CA LEU A 15 -5.98 23.21 -14.61
C LEU A 15 -7.46 23.07 -14.18
N PRO A 16 -8.23 24.16 -14.02
CA PRO A 16 -9.62 24.09 -13.63
C PRO A 16 -10.53 23.88 -14.85
N GLY A 17 -11.20 22.72 -14.92
CA GLY A 17 -12.32 22.52 -15.85
C GLY A 17 -12.33 21.19 -16.60
N VAL A 18 -12.62 20.08 -15.90
CA VAL A 18 -13.21 18.87 -16.49
C VAL A 18 -14.24 18.30 -15.51
N ALA A 19 -15.47 18.09 -16.00
CA ALA A 19 -16.47 17.33 -15.25
C ALA A 19 -15.96 15.89 -15.06
N ALA A 20 -16.09 15.37 -13.84
CA ALA A 20 -15.66 14.03 -13.40
C ALA A 20 -14.14 13.74 -13.42
N ALA A 21 -13.33 14.66 -12.92
CA ALA A 21 -12.10 14.27 -12.22
C ALA A 21 -12.37 14.32 -10.72
N GLU A 22 -12.96 13.26 -10.15
CA GLU A 22 -12.92 13.07 -8.70
C GLU A 22 -11.43 13.02 -8.32
N SER A 23 -10.95 14.05 -7.63
CA SER A 23 -9.56 14.11 -7.17
C SER A 23 -9.20 12.79 -6.48
N ASN A 24 -7.99 12.27 -6.68
CA ASN A 24 -7.56 10.97 -6.14
C ASN A 24 -7.90 10.80 -4.63
N HIS A 25 -7.75 11.88 -3.85
CA HIS A 25 -8.13 11.96 -2.43
C HIS A 25 -9.61 11.63 -2.13
N GLN A 26 -10.54 12.05 -3.00
CA GLN A 26 -11.97 11.77 -2.80
C GLN A 26 -12.29 10.29 -3.08
N GLN A 27 -11.62 9.68 -4.06
CA GLN A 27 -11.77 8.26 -4.37
C GLN A 27 -11.17 7.40 -3.26
N GLU A 28 -9.97 7.75 -2.79
CA GLU A 28 -9.28 7.08 -1.69
C GLU A 28 -10.09 7.15 -0.39
N ALA A 29 -10.60 8.33 -0.03
CA ALA A 29 -11.46 8.48 1.14
C ALA A 29 -12.71 7.59 1.07
N ARG A 30 -13.36 7.50 -0.10
CA ARG A 30 -14.51 6.60 -0.29
C ARG A 30 -14.10 5.13 -0.18
N ALA A 31 -13.01 4.74 -0.84
CA ALA A 31 -12.51 3.38 -0.80
C ALA A 31 -12.12 2.93 0.62
N ILE A 32 -11.52 3.81 1.42
CA ILE A 32 -11.25 3.54 2.84
C ILE A 32 -12.55 3.35 3.63
N ASN A 33 -13.60 4.15 3.36
CA ASN A 33 -14.89 4.01 4.03
C ASN A 33 -15.65 2.73 3.60
N GLU A 34 -15.41 2.24 2.39
CA GLU A 34 -16.00 1.00 1.86
C GLU A 34 -15.18 -0.26 2.18
N ALA A 35 -13.96 -0.09 2.70
CA ALA A 35 -13.08 -1.19 3.08
C ALA A 35 -13.74 -2.08 4.14
N LYS A 36 -13.72 -3.39 3.90
CA LYS A 36 -14.24 -4.40 4.85
C LYS A 36 -13.17 -4.87 5.82
N VAL A 37 -11.91 -4.75 5.40
CA VAL A 37 -10.74 -5.09 6.18
C VAL A 37 -10.24 -3.82 6.85
N THR A 38 -10.05 -3.88 8.16
CA THR A 38 -9.46 -2.78 8.93
C THR A 38 -7.94 -2.74 8.78
N LEU A 39 -7.35 -1.57 9.00
CA LEU A 39 -5.89 -1.39 9.09
C LEU A 39 -5.25 -2.43 10.04
N ALA A 40 -5.85 -2.65 11.21
CA ALA A 40 -5.34 -3.58 12.22
C ALA A 40 -5.35 -5.05 11.72
N GLN A 41 -6.40 -5.45 10.99
CA GLN A 41 -6.46 -6.78 10.38
C GLN A 41 -5.40 -6.94 9.28
N ALA A 42 -5.22 -5.93 8.42
CA ALA A 42 -4.18 -5.96 7.39
C ALA A 42 -2.78 -6.07 8.02
N VAL A 43 -2.50 -5.30 9.07
CA VAL A 43 -1.26 -5.41 9.86
C VAL A 43 -1.09 -6.82 10.42
N GLN A 44 -2.12 -7.37 11.05
CA GLN A 44 -2.06 -8.72 11.63
C GLN A 44 -1.79 -9.79 10.57
N THR A 45 -2.44 -9.70 9.42
CA THR A 45 -2.19 -10.58 8.27
C THR A 45 -0.73 -10.46 7.81
N ALA A 46 -0.24 -9.24 7.61
CA ALA A 46 1.13 -9.00 7.15
C ALA A 46 2.19 -9.56 8.13
N GLU A 47 2.02 -9.31 9.43
CA GLU A 47 2.93 -9.84 10.45
C GLU A 47 2.89 -11.37 10.51
N SER A 48 1.70 -11.96 10.39
CA SER A 48 1.52 -13.42 10.42
C SER A 48 2.13 -14.10 9.19
N GLU A 49 2.00 -13.49 8.02
CA GLU A 49 2.54 -13.99 6.75
C GLU A 49 4.07 -13.92 6.66
N THR A 50 4.69 -12.96 7.35
CA THR A 50 6.14 -12.70 7.24
C THR A 50 6.96 -13.11 8.46
N GLY A 51 6.30 -13.27 9.61
CA GLY A 51 6.95 -13.40 10.92
C GLY A 51 7.74 -12.16 11.32
N ALA A 52 7.52 -11.03 10.64
CA ALA A 52 8.18 -9.74 10.86
C ALA A 52 7.22 -8.76 11.54
N LYS A 53 7.71 -7.58 11.92
CA LYS A 53 6.91 -6.53 12.55
C LYS A 53 6.56 -5.42 11.58
N ALA A 54 5.30 -5.01 11.56
CA ALA A 54 4.85 -3.91 10.71
C ALA A 54 5.49 -2.60 11.19
N VAL A 55 5.96 -1.80 10.23
CA VAL A 55 6.59 -0.50 10.51
C VAL A 55 5.93 0.64 9.78
N GLU A 56 5.31 0.37 8.63
CA GLU A 56 4.59 1.35 7.81
C GLU A 56 3.36 0.67 7.19
N VAL A 57 2.28 1.45 7.03
CA VAL A 57 1.08 1.03 6.33
C VAL A 57 0.53 2.22 5.54
N ASP A 58 0.32 2.00 4.26
CA ASP A 58 -0.34 2.93 3.35
C ASP A 58 -1.61 2.30 2.79
N PHE A 59 -2.56 3.14 2.37
CA PHE A 59 -3.75 2.69 1.64
C PHE A 59 -3.66 3.22 0.21
N ASP A 60 -3.52 2.30 -0.75
CA ASP A 60 -3.29 2.65 -2.15
C ASP A 60 -4.09 1.70 -3.07
N ARG A 61 -4.00 1.95 -4.38
CA ARG A 61 -4.64 1.17 -5.43
C ARG A 61 -3.60 0.57 -6.35
N GLU A 62 -3.36 -0.73 -6.22
CA GLU A 62 -2.54 -1.51 -7.16
C GLU A 62 -3.46 -2.29 -8.12
N LYS A 63 -3.21 -2.20 -9.44
CA LYS A 63 -3.95 -2.97 -10.48
C LYS A 63 -5.49 -2.87 -10.37
N ASN A 64 -6.01 -1.68 -10.06
CA ASN A 64 -7.44 -1.41 -9.82
C ASN A 64 -8.06 -2.07 -8.57
N VAL A 65 -7.22 -2.58 -7.66
CA VAL A 65 -7.66 -3.11 -6.36
C VAL A 65 -7.21 -2.14 -5.26
N TRP A 66 -8.15 -1.67 -4.45
CA TRP A 66 -7.83 -0.90 -3.25
C TRP A 66 -7.36 -1.82 -2.14
N GLY A 67 -6.28 -1.45 -1.48
CA GLY A 67 -5.65 -2.30 -0.48
C GLY A 67 -4.72 -1.54 0.44
N TYR A 68 -4.25 -2.28 1.44
CA TYR A 68 -3.23 -1.82 2.36
C TYR A 68 -1.87 -2.31 1.87
N GLU A 69 -0.94 -1.40 1.62
CA GLU A 69 0.47 -1.73 1.49
C GLU A 69 1.09 -1.73 2.88
N VAL A 70 1.42 -2.91 3.40
CA VAL A 70 2.02 -3.08 4.72
C VAL A 70 3.49 -3.44 4.57
N THR A 71 4.35 -2.58 5.10
CA THR A 71 5.78 -2.85 5.19
C THR A 71 6.10 -3.50 6.52
N THR A 72 6.74 -4.68 6.49
CA THR A 72 7.20 -5.39 7.69
C THR A 72 8.71 -5.59 7.69
N LEU A 73 9.33 -5.54 8.87
CA LEU A 73 10.77 -5.68 9.06
C LEU A 73 11.11 -6.78 10.05
N LYS A 74 12.12 -7.58 9.70
CA LYS A 74 12.88 -8.43 10.62
C LYS A 74 14.37 -8.25 10.35
N PRO A 75 15.28 -8.70 11.23
CA PRO A 75 16.71 -8.48 11.04
C PRO A 75 17.20 -8.92 9.65
N GLY A 76 17.71 -7.96 8.87
CA GLY A 76 18.24 -8.20 7.54
C GLY A 76 17.21 -8.36 6.41
N THR A 77 15.91 -8.24 6.66
CA THR A 77 14.87 -8.43 5.63
C THR A 77 13.70 -7.47 5.79
N LYS A 78 13.36 -6.78 4.70
CA LYS A 78 12.12 -6.00 4.55
C LYS A 78 11.14 -6.77 3.67
N TYR A 79 9.87 -6.74 4.04
CA TYR A 79 8.77 -7.22 3.22
C TYR A 79 7.80 -6.08 2.94
N GLU A 80 7.27 -6.05 1.73
CA GLU A 80 6.15 -5.20 1.35
C GLU A 80 5.03 -6.13 0.90
N LEU A 81 3.86 -6.05 1.55
CA LEU A 81 2.69 -6.83 1.19
C LEU A 81 1.55 -5.90 0.80
N PHE A 82 0.89 -6.19 -0.32
CA PHE A 82 -0.35 -5.53 -0.69
C PHE A 82 -1.53 -6.44 -0.33
N ILE A 83 -2.40 -5.96 0.55
CA ILE A 83 -3.53 -6.72 1.12
C ILE A 83 -4.82 -6.09 0.61
N ASP A 84 -5.66 -6.89 -0.05
CA ASP A 84 -6.96 -6.45 -0.57
C ASP A 84 -7.85 -5.95 0.57
N ALA A 85 -8.37 -4.72 0.46
CA ALA A 85 -9.16 -4.08 1.52
C ALA A 85 -10.60 -4.64 1.63
N SER A 86 -11.05 -5.44 0.67
CA SER A 86 -12.35 -6.11 0.65
C SER A 86 -12.30 -7.55 1.16
N THR A 87 -11.23 -8.30 0.86
CA THR A 87 -11.11 -9.73 1.20
C THR A 87 -10.10 -10.03 2.30
N GLY A 88 -9.08 -9.19 2.45
CA GLY A 88 -7.98 -9.38 3.41
C GLY A 88 -6.89 -10.32 2.89
N GLU A 89 -6.95 -10.68 1.62
CA GLU A 89 -5.97 -11.56 0.98
C GLU A 89 -4.73 -10.78 0.56
N VAL A 90 -3.56 -11.42 0.69
CA VAL A 90 -2.31 -10.88 0.15
C VAL A 90 -2.30 -11.10 -1.35
N ILE A 91 -2.37 -10.04 -2.13
CA ILE A 91 -2.36 -10.10 -3.60
C ILE A 91 -1.00 -9.76 -4.22
N SER A 92 -0.10 -9.18 -3.43
CA SER A 92 1.28 -8.86 -3.84
C SER A 92 2.23 -8.99 -2.66
N ARG A 93 3.45 -9.48 -2.90
CA ARG A 93 4.52 -9.58 -1.91
C ARG A 93 5.87 -9.31 -2.56
N LYS A 94 6.67 -8.46 -1.93
CA LYS A 94 8.09 -8.26 -2.25
C LYS A 94 8.94 -8.52 -1.02
N GLU A 95 10.11 -9.14 -1.21
CA GLU A 95 11.13 -9.35 -0.19
C GLU A 95 12.41 -8.63 -0.62
N GLU A 96 12.95 -7.80 0.26
CA GLU A 96 14.23 -7.13 0.07
C GLU A 96 15.19 -7.48 1.21
N GLN A 97 16.29 -8.13 0.90
CA GLN A 97 17.34 -8.46 1.87
C GLN A 97 18.35 -7.33 1.94
N LYS A 98 18.57 -6.79 3.14
CA LYS A 98 19.56 -5.75 3.38
C LYS A 98 20.93 -6.41 3.51
N GLN A 99 21.69 -6.41 2.41
CA GLN A 99 23.08 -6.88 2.32
C GLN A 99 24.06 -5.92 3.01
#